data_AF-A0A1V5CZT6-F1
#
_entry.id   AF-A0A1V5CZT6-F1
#
_cell.length_a   1.000
_cell.length_b   1.000
_cell.length_c   1.000
_cell.angle_alpha   90.00
_cell.angle_beta   90.00
_cell.angle_gamma   90.00
#
_symmetry.space_group_name_H-M   'P 1'
#
loop_
_entity.id
_entity.type
_entity.pdbx_description
1 polymer ?
#
loop_
_entity_poly.entity_id
_entity_poly.type
_entity_poly.pdbx_seq_one_letter_code
_entity_poly.pdbx_strand_id
1 'polypeptide(L)'
;MDNEECNDFFGCLAKILIRTFFLGLALLILWSLFFAFAGDLMYRVQSHWFEMTRTSFDLINYCGLGLLKITILVFFLFPYLAVRLVLQKRTRTM
;
A
#
# COMPACT_ATOMS: atom_id res chain seq x y z
N MET A 1 -34.33 5.44 4.31
CA MET A 1 -32.95 5.27 3.79
C MET A 1 -32.81 3.80 3.50
N ASP A 2 -33.05 3.42 2.25
CA ASP A 2 -33.27 2.02 1.90
C ASP A 2 -32.00 1.20 2.10
N ASN A 3 -32.16 0.00 2.65
CA ASN A 3 -31.05 -0.89 2.97
C ASN A 3 -30.22 -1.27 1.74
N GLU A 4 -30.81 -1.16 0.55
CA GLU A 4 -30.22 -1.45 -0.76
C GLU A 4 -29.17 -0.39 -1.16
N GLU A 5 -29.51 0.91 -1.09
CA GLU A 5 -28.55 2.01 -1.37
C GLU A 5 -27.33 1.95 -0.45
N CYS A 6 -27.55 1.65 0.84
CA CYS A 6 -26.47 1.53 1.82
C CYS A 6 -25.51 0.38 1.45
N ASN A 7 -26.06 -0.73 0.96
CA ASN A 7 -25.30 -1.91 0.57
C ASN A 7 -24.47 -1.66 -0.70
N ASP A 8 -25.06 -0.95 -1.67
CA ASP A 8 -24.39 -0.56 -2.91
C ASP A 8 -23.24 0.43 -2.64
N PHE A 9 -23.46 1.39 -1.73
CA PHE A 9 -22.43 2.33 -1.30
C PHE A 9 -21.23 1.60 -0.66
N PHE A 10 -21.48 0.70 0.29
CA PHE A 10 -20.43 -0.11 0.91
C PHE A 10 -19.71 -1.01 -0.12
N GLY A 11 -20.44 -1.57 -1.08
CA GLY A 11 -19.87 -2.34 -2.18
C GLY A 11 -18.93 -1.50 -3.06
N CYS A 12 -19.31 -0.26 -3.37
CA CYS A 12 -18.47 0.68 -4.10
C CYS A 12 -17.21 1.06 -3.31
N LEU A 13 -17.36 1.40 -2.03
CA LEU A 13 -16.22 1.68 -1.15
C LEU A 13 -15.23 0.51 -1.11
N ALA A 14 -15.70 -0.72 -0.88
CA ALA A 14 -14.83 -1.89 -0.86
C ALA A 14 -14.05 -2.06 -2.18
N LYS A 15 -14.68 -1.80 -3.33
CA LYS A 15 -14.01 -1.83 -4.64
C LYS A 15 -12.94 -0.75 -4.79
N ILE A 16 -13.18 0.46 -4.29
CA ILE A 16 -12.18 1.54 -4.32
C ILE A 16 -11.00 1.18 -3.43
N LEU A 17 -11.26 0.75 -2.19
CA LEU A 17 -10.22 0.40 -1.23
C LEU A 17 -9.28 -0.69 -1.75
N ILE A 18 -9.82 -1.75 -2.36
CA ILE A 18 -8.98 -2.83 -2.90
C ILE A 18 -8.16 -2.37 -4.12
N ARG A 19 -8.70 -1.50 -4.98
CA ARG A 19 -7.95 -0.93 -6.10
C ARG A 19 -6.79 -0.08 -5.60
N THR A 20 -7.02 0.74 -4.57
CA THR A 20 -5.96 1.55 -3.95
C THR A 20 -4.92 0.68 -3.26
N PHE A 21 -5.32 -0.41 -2.63
CA PHE A 21 -4.39 -1.41 -2.08
C PHE A 21 -3.46 -1.98 -3.16
N PHE A 22 -4.00 -2.39 -4.31
CA PHE A 22 -3.20 -2.89 -5.43
C PHE A 22 -2.26 -1.84 -6.01
N LEU A 23 -2.71 -0.58 -6.13
CA LEU A 23 -1.85 0.54 -6.55
C LEU A 23 -0.71 0.77 -5.55
N GLY A 24 -0.99 0.68 -4.24
CA GLY A 24 0.03 0.74 -3.20
C GLY A 24 1.06 -0.39 -3.33
N LEU A 25 0.61 -1.63 -3.58
CA LEU A 25 1.50 -2.77 -3.83
C LEU A 25 2.33 -2.56 -5.10
N ALA A 26 1.73 -2.05 -6.18
CA ALA A 26 2.46 -1.74 -7.41
C ALA A 26 3.54 -0.68 -7.15
N LEU A 27 3.24 0.35 -6.34
CA LEU A 27 4.22 1.36 -5.93
C LEU A 27 5.35 0.76 -5.08
N LEU A 28 5.05 -0.16 -4.17
CA LEU A 28 6.07 -0.92 -3.43
C LEU A 28 6.98 -1.73 -4.35
N ILE A 29 6.41 -2.44 -5.33
CA ILE A 29 7.17 -3.23 -6.30
C ILE A 29 8.03 -2.31 -7.17
N LEU A 30 7.46 -1.21 -7.67
CA LEU A 30 8.18 -0.24 -8.49
C LEU A 30 9.33 0.40 -7.70
N TRP A 31 9.10 0.79 -6.45
CA TRP A 31 10.15 1.30 -5.57
C TRP A 31 11.24 0.23 -5.34
N SER A 32 10.85 -1.00 -5.03
CA SER A 32 11.80 -2.09 -4.81
C SER A 32 12.62 -2.41 -6.07
N LEU A 33 12.01 -2.35 -7.26
CA LEU A 33 12.70 -2.52 -8.53
C LEU A 33 13.63 -1.35 -8.79
N PHE A 34 13.20 -0.12 -8.53
CA PHE A 34 14.04 1.06 -8.68
C PHE A 34 15.25 0.99 -7.74
N PHE A 35 15.06 0.58 -6.49
CA PHE A 35 16.17 0.35 -5.57
C PHE A 35 17.10 -0.80 -6.02
N ALA A 36 16.55 -1.90 -6.54
CA ALA A 36 17.35 -3.03 -7.00
C ALA A 36 18.14 -2.74 -8.29
N PHE A 37 17.54 -2.04 -9.27
CA PHE A 37 18.15 -1.75 -10.57
C PHE A 37 18.94 -0.43 -10.60
N ALA A 38 18.44 0.60 -9.90
CA ALA A 38 19.04 1.92 -9.84
C ALA A 38 19.79 2.19 -8.53
N GLY A 39 19.89 1.22 -7.61
CA GLY A 39 20.68 1.35 -6.38
C GLY A 39 22.14 1.70 -6.66
N ASP A 40 22.80 1.00 -7.58
CA ASP A 40 24.19 1.30 -7.95
C ASP A 40 24.34 2.59 -8.77
N LEU A 41 23.34 2.97 -9.58
CA LEU A 41 23.35 4.19 -10.39
C LEU A 41 23.08 5.44 -9.52
N MET A 42 22.09 5.37 -8.63
CA MET A 42 21.83 6.42 -7.64
C MET A 42 22.96 6.50 -6.62
N TYR A 43 23.54 5.40 -6.15
CA TYR A 43 24.70 5.48 -5.25
C TYR A 43 25.86 6.22 -5.90
N ARG A 44 26.12 5.98 -7.19
CA ARG A 44 27.22 6.64 -7.92
C ARG A 44 26.97 8.12 -8.23
N VAL A 45 25.71 8.51 -8.46
CA VAL A 45 25.34 9.93 -8.71
C VAL A 45 25.19 10.69 -7.39
N GLN A 46 24.59 10.06 -6.38
CA GLN A 46 24.37 10.64 -5.05
C GLN A 46 25.68 10.78 -4.28
N SER A 47 26.62 9.83 -4.38
CA SER A 47 27.94 9.94 -3.72
C SER A 47 28.76 11.14 -4.22
N HIS A 48 28.41 11.68 -5.39
CA HIS A 48 29.05 12.88 -5.93
C HIS A 48 28.48 14.18 -5.33
N TRP A 49 27.25 14.13 -4.78
CA TRP A 49 26.58 15.28 -4.16
C TRP A 49 26.51 15.19 -2.62
N PHE A 50 26.53 13.99 -2.06
CA PHE A 50 26.52 13.70 -0.63
C PHE A 50 27.36 12.46 -0.33
N GLU A 51 28.41 12.60 0.48
CA GLU A 51 29.14 11.44 1.03
C GLU A 51 28.22 10.67 1.98
N MET A 52 27.46 9.71 1.44
CA MET A 52 26.48 8.94 2.18
C MET A 52 26.81 7.46 2.05
N THR A 53 27.12 6.82 3.18
CA THR A 53 27.50 5.40 3.25
C THR A 53 26.37 4.50 2.75
N ARG A 54 26.70 3.41 2.02
CA ARG A 54 25.73 2.38 1.55
C ARG A 54 24.74 1.97 2.65
N THR A 55 25.24 1.77 3.86
CA THR A 55 24.44 1.39 5.03
C THR A 55 23.30 2.36 5.34
N SER A 56 23.52 3.68 5.25
CA SER A 56 22.50 4.69 5.54
C SER A 56 21.46 4.79 4.43
N PHE A 57 21.89 4.64 3.18
CA PHE A 57 20.99 4.59 2.03
C PHE A 57 20.07 3.37 2.09
N ASP A 58 20.64 2.19 2.36
CA ASP A 58 19.90 0.94 2.49
C ASP A 58 18.90 1.02 3.65
N LEU A 59 19.31 1.60 4.80
CA LEU A 59 18.46 1.73 5.97
C LEU A 59 17.24 2.64 5.71
N ILE A 60 17.44 3.80 5.08
CA ILE A 60 16.34 4.72 4.76
C ILE A 60 15.36 4.09 3.77
N ASN A 61 15.87 3.42 2.74
CA ASN A 61 15.03 2.72 1.77
C ASN A 61 14.26 1.56 2.42
N TYR A 62 14.92 0.78 3.27
CA TYR A 62 14.28 -0.33 4.00
C TYR A 62 13.20 0.18 4.95
N CYS A 63 13.46 1.27 5.69
CA CYS A 63 12.47 1.94 6.51
C CYS A 63 11.31 2.49 5.67
N GLY A 64 11.58 3.11 4.52
CA GLY A 64 10.56 3.60 3.59
C GLY A 64 9.67 2.49 3.05
N LEU A 65 10.26 1.37 2.63
CA LEU A 65 9.53 0.17 2.19
C LEU A 65 8.68 -0.41 3.34
N GLY A 66 9.25 -0.50 4.54
CA GLY A 66 8.54 -0.99 5.73
C GLY A 66 7.35 -0.11 6.09
N LEU A 67 7.52 1.20 6.10
CA LEU A 67 6.47 2.17 6.36
C LEU A 67 5.35 2.09 5.32
N LEU A 68 5.68 2.13 4.03
CA LEU A 68 4.67 1.99 2.97
C LEU A 68 3.91 0.67 3.07
N LYS A 69 4.60 -0.43 3.37
CA LYS A 69 3.98 -1.75 3.56
C LYS A 69 2.96 -1.74 4.70
N ILE A 70 3.30 -1.13 5.84
CA ILE A 70 2.38 -0.99 6.98
C ILE A 70 1.22 -0.06 6.62
N THR A 71 1.49 1.09 6.01
CA THR A 71 0.45 2.04 5.59
C THR A 71 -0.54 1.40 4.64
N ILE A 72 -0.07 0.65 3.65
CA ILE A 72 -0.93 0.00 2.66
C ILE A 72 -1.84 -1.06 3.32
N LEU A 73 -1.28 -1.85 4.25
CA LEU A 73 -2.06 -2.85 4.99
C LEU A 73 -3.09 -2.19 5.91
N VAL A 74 -2.67 -1.25 6.74
CA VAL A 74 -3.53 -0.64 7.77
C VAL A 74 -4.62 0.25 7.15
N PHE A 75 -4.29 1.08 6.16
CA PHE A 75 -5.23 2.06 5.62
C PHE A 75 -6.10 1.54 4.48
N PHE A 76 -5.72 0.45 3.80
CA PHE A 76 -6.53 -0.08 2.69
C PHE A 76 -7.05 -1.50 2.95
N LEU A 77 -6.22 -2.42 3.46
CA LEU A 77 -6.64 -3.82 3.64
C LEU A 77 -7.58 -4.00 4.83
N PHE A 78 -7.27 -3.42 6.00
CA PHE A 78 -8.14 -3.50 7.18
C PHE A 78 -9.55 -2.94 6.94
N PRO A 79 -9.72 -1.72 6.40
CA PRO A 79 -11.07 -1.20 6.15
C PRO A 79 -11.79 -1.96 5.02
N TYR A 80 -11.08 -2.51 4.03
CA TYR A 80 -11.69 -3.44 3.06
C TYR A 80 -12.26 -4.68 3.73
N LEU A 81 -11.49 -5.30 4.64
CA LEU A 81 -11.94 -6.48 5.39
C LEU A 81 -13.11 -6.14 6.31
N ALA A 82 -13.08 -5.00 6.99
CA ALA A 82 -14.17 -4.55 7.85
C ALA A 82 -15.49 -4.42 7.05
N VAL A 83 -15.45 -3.77 5.89
CA VAL A 83 -16.62 -3.63 5.01
C VAL A 83 -17.11 -5.00 4.54
N ARG A 84 -16.21 -5.89 4.10
CA ARG A 84 -16.56 -7.25 3.67
C ARG A 84 -17.18 -8.09 4.79
N LEU A 85 -16.69 -7.99 6.02
CA LEU A 85 -17.22 -8.71 7.17
C LEU A 85 -18.64 -8.25 7.53
N VAL A 86 -18.90 -6.94 7.48
CA VAL A 86 -20.24 -6.38 7.70
C VAL A 86 -21.21 -6.83 6.61
N LEU A 87 -20.79 -6.78 5.34
CA LEU A 87 -21.58 -7.27 4.20
C LEU A 87 -21.90 -8.77 4.33
N GLN A 88 -20.91 -9.61 4.67
CA GLN A 88 -21.11 -11.06 4.82
C GLN A 88 -22.04 -11.43 5.97
N LYS A 89 -21.96 -10.72 7.11
CA LYS A 89 -22.85 -10.97 8.25
C LYS A 89 -24.31 -10.76 7.87
N ARG A 90 -24.60 -9.78 7.01
CA ARG A 90 -25.95 -9.47 6.55
C ARG A 90 -26.56 -10.59 5.70
N THR A 91 -25.77 -11.23 4.83
CA THR A 91 -26.22 -12.35 3.97
C THR A 91 -26.51 -13.65 4.73
N ARG A 92 -25.97 -13.84 5.95
CA ARG A 92 -26.26 -15.03 6.77
C ARG A 92 -27.51 -14.91 7.65
N THR A 93 -28.04 -13.71 7.83
CA THR A 93 -29.19 -13.44 8.73
C THR A 93 -30.50 -13.18 8.00
N MET A 94 -30.51 -13.27 6.67
CA MET A 94 -31.72 -13.41 5.84
C MET A 94 -31.82 -14.85 5.38
#